data_AF-A0A0V0G932-F1
#
_entry.id   AF-A0A0V0G932-F1
#
_cell.length_a   1.000
_cell.length_b   1.000
_cell.length_c   1.000
_cell.angle_alpha   90.00
_cell.angle_beta   90.00
_cell.angle_gamma   90.00
#
_symmetry.space_group_name_H-M   'P 1'
#
loop_
_entity.id
_entity.type
_entity.pdbx_description
1 polymer ?
#
loop_
_entity_poly.entity_id
_entity_poly.type
_entity_poly.pdbx_seq_one_letter_code
_entity_poly.pdbx_strand_id
1 'polypeptide(L)' 'IMFLTNVLLKKKAKSKFIMVLMESMVSGHKFTWIRERLAEKVEMVRFDPYIQHESVYKEKKKIKSMKF' A
#
# COMPACT_ATOMS: atom_id res chain seq x y z
N ILE A 1 16.32 -34.18 14.62
CA ILE A 1 15.99 -32.78 15.01
C ILE A 1 15.95 -32.00 13.70
N MET A 2 14.85 -31.51 13.12
CA MET A 2 13.63 -30.91 13.67
C MET A 2 12.56 -30.93 12.55
N PHE A 3 11.54 -31.81 12.64
CA PHE A 3 10.41 -31.87 11.68
C PHE A 3 9.25 -30.93 12.09
N LEU A 4 9.20 -30.57 13.38
CA LEU A 4 8.13 -29.73 13.94
C LEU A 4 8.16 -28.26 13.49
N THR A 5 9.29 -27.73 13.01
CA THR A 5 9.38 -26.30 12.66
C THR A 5 8.61 -25.93 11.40
N ASN A 6 8.63 -26.75 10.34
CA ASN A 6 7.96 -26.37 9.10
C ASN A 6 6.43 -26.49 9.18
N VAL A 7 5.89 -27.37 10.03
CA VAL A 7 4.44 -27.53 10.23
C VAL A 7 3.87 -26.45 11.14
N LEU A 8 4.55 -26.14 12.26
CA LEU A 8 4.11 -25.13 13.22
C LEU A 8 4.44 -23.68 12.77
N LEU A 9 5.52 -23.48 12.01
CA LEU A 9 5.93 -22.17 11.48
C LEU A 9 5.51 -21.98 10.02
N LYS A 10 4.44 -22.64 9.55
CA LYS A 10 3.86 -22.34 8.24
C LYS A 10 3.56 -20.85 8.18
N LYS A 11 4.38 -20.12 7.42
CA LYS A 11 4.18 -18.68 7.19
C LYS A 11 2.79 -18.52 6.60
N LYS A 12 1.91 -17.84 7.34
CA LYS A 12 0.56 -17.51 6.85
C LYS A 12 0.71 -16.89 5.47
N ALA A 13 -0.09 -17.39 4.51
CA ALA A 13 -0.06 -16.91 3.14
C ALA A 13 -0.16 -15.38 3.14
N LYS A 14 0.78 -14.73 2.43
CA LYS A 14 0.78 -13.27 2.33
C LYS A 14 -0.49 -12.85 1.58
N SER A 15 -1.22 -11.87 2.10
CA SER A 15 -2.39 -11.36 1.41
C SER A 15 -2.06 -10.80 0.03
N LYS A 16 -2.94 -11.04 -0.95
CA LYS A 16 -2.88 -10.51 -2.30
C LYS A 16 -2.88 -8.97 -2.33
N PHE A 17 -3.58 -8.31 -1.40
CA PHE A 17 -3.77 -6.86 -1.40
C PHE A 17 -3.11 -6.16 -0.22
N ILE A 18 -2.62 -4.95 -0.46
CA ILE A 18 -2.06 -4.08 0.57
C ILE A 18 -2.68 -2.69 0.50
N MET A 19 -2.87 -2.09 1.67
CA MET A 19 -3.26 -0.70 1.81
C MET A 19 -2.00 0.15 1.90
N VAL A 20 -1.92 1.18 1.07
CA VAL A 20 -0.80 2.10 0.96
C VAL A 20 -1.26 3.54 1.22
N LEU A 21 -0.34 4.36 1.70
CA LEU A 21 -0.52 5.80 1.85
C LEU A 21 -0.02 6.47 0.57
N MET A 22 -0.91 7.16 -0.11
CA MET A 22 -0.62 8.05 -1.22
C MET A 22 -0.39 9.45 -0.69
N GLU A 23 0.56 10.18 -1.26
CA GLU A 23 0.90 11.54 -0.88
C GLU A 23 1.04 12.42 -2.13
N SER A 24 0.41 13.59 -2.09
CA SER A 24 0.55 14.63 -3.12
C SER A 24 1.99 15.11 -3.17
N MET A 25 2.56 15.19 -4.37
CA MET A 25 3.90 15.72 -4.57
C MET A 25 4.00 17.23 -4.32
N VAL A 26 2.88 17.94 -4.31
CA VAL A 26 2.84 19.41 -4.20
C VAL A 26 2.57 19.84 -2.77
N SER A 27 1.42 19.44 -2.20
CA SER A 27 0.99 19.92 -0.87
C SER A 27 1.32 18.98 0.28
N GLY A 28 1.68 17.72 -0.01
CA GLY A 28 1.80 16.67 1.00
C GLY A 28 0.47 16.15 1.56
N HIS A 29 -0.68 16.55 0.98
CA HIS A 29 -1.97 15.95 1.27
C HIS A 29 -1.93 14.42 1.07
N LYS A 30 -2.64 13.67 1.92
CA LYS A 30 -2.53 12.22 2.00
C LYS A 30 -3.87 11.54 1.92
N PHE A 31 -3.91 10.38 1.27
CA PHE A 31 -5.05 9.47 1.31
C PHE A 31 -4.62 8.01 1.24
N THR A 32 -5.53 7.08 1.52
CA THR A 32 -5.24 5.64 1.45
C THR A 32 -5.73 5.02 0.16
N TRP A 33 -4.95 4.11 -0.42
CA TRP A 33 -5.31 3.33 -1.59
C TRP A 33 -5.06 1.83 -1.36
N ILE A 34 -5.80 0.96 -2.05
CA ILE A 34 -5.58 -0.49 -2.02
C ILE A 34 -5.03 -0.90 -3.37
N ARG A 35 -3.92 -1.63 -3.36
CA ARG A 35 -3.32 -2.21 -4.57
C ARG A 35 -2.93 -3.66 -4.39
N GLU A 36 -2.68 -4.34 -5.49
CA GLU A 36 -2.08 -5.67 -5.48
C GLU A 36 -0.64 -5.61 -4.94
N ARG A 37 -0.25 -6.63 -4.16
CA ARG A 37 1.05 -6.71 -3.50
C ARG A 37 2.21 -6.78 -4.51
N LEU A 38 2.01 -7.50 -5.61
CA LEU A 38 3.03 -7.76 -6.62
C LEU A 38 3.09 -6.68 -7.70
N ALA A 39 2.13 -5.75 -7.72
CA ALA A 39 2.15 -4.62 -8.63
C ALA A 39 3.25 -3.61 -8.25
N GLU A 40 3.67 -2.82 -9.24
CA GLU A 40 4.57 -1.70 -9.05
C GLU A 40 3.96 -0.61 -8.15
N LYS A 41 4.80 0.34 -7.72
CA LYS A 41 4.33 1.50 -6.96
C LYS A 41 3.39 2.33 -7.81
N VAL A 42 2.27 2.73 -7.22
CA VAL A 42 1.24 3.48 -7.93
C VAL A 42 1.61 4.97 -7.96
N GLU A 43 1.46 5.57 -9.14
CA GLU A 43 1.44 7.01 -9.36
C GLU A 43 0.13 7.37 -10.06
N MET A 44 -0.56 8.40 -9.58
CA MET A 44 -1.83 8.80 -10.18
C MET A 44 -2.10 10.29 -10.02
N VAL A 45 -2.84 10.87 -10.97
CA VAL A 45 -3.32 12.25 -10.89
C VAL A 45 -4.65 12.25 -10.13
N ARG A 46 -4.75 13.14 -9.12
CA ARG A 46 -5.98 13.31 -8.35
C ARG A 46 -6.10 14.75 -7.87
N PHE A 47 -7.34 15.21 -7.68
CA PHE A 47 -7.61 16.48 -7.04
C PHE A 47 -6.98 16.56 -5.63
N ASP A 48 -6.23 17.63 -5.39
CA ASP A 48 -5.62 17.97 -4.12
C ASP A 48 -6.37 19.12 -3.47
N PRO A 49 -7.03 18.89 -2.31
CA PRO A 49 -7.88 19.88 -1.68
C PRO A 49 -7.11 21.08 -1.10
N TYR A 50 -5.80 20.96 -0.86
CA TYR A 50 -5.01 22.06 -0.28
C TYR A 50 -4.63 23.11 -1.33
N ILE A 51 -4.40 22.68 -2.58
CA ILE A 51 -4.12 23.59 -3.71
C ILE A 51 -5.34 23.81 -4.61
N GLN A 52 -6.45 23.10 -4.37
CA GLN A 52 -7.68 23.13 -5.17
C GLN A 52 -7.45 22.88 -6.67
N HIS A 53 -6.47 22.03 -6.99
CA HIS A 53 -6.09 21.65 -8.35
C HIS A 53 -5.71 20.18 -8.41
N GLU A 54 -5.58 19.63 -9.61
CA GLU A 54 -5.03 18.29 -9.80
C GLU A 54 -3.54 18.26 -9.45
N SER A 55 -3.13 17.20 -8.76
CA SER A 55 -1.75 16.94 -8.37
C SER A 55 -1.39 15.49 -8.63
N VAL A 56 -0.11 15.23 -8.86
CA VAL A 56 0.43 13.87 -8.92
C VAL A 56 0.58 13.35 -7.49
N TYR A 57 -0.01 12.18 -7.23
CA TYR A 57 0.14 11.44 -6.00
C TYR A 57 1.03 10.23 -6.21
N LYS A 58 1.98 10.03 -5.29
CA LYS A 58 2.88 8.87 -5.29
C LYS A 58 2.67 8.02 -4.04
N GLU A 59 2.90 6.72 -4.17
CA GLU A 59 2.94 5.82 -3.03
C GLU A 59 4.10 6.17 -2.08
N LYS A 60 3.78 6.65 -0.87
CA LYS A 60 4.76 6.98 0.16
C LYS A 60 5.18 5.75 0.95
N LYS A 61 4.22 5.00 1.49
CA LYS A 61 4.47 3.82 2.33
C LYS A 61 3.31 2.85 2.38
N LYS A 62 3.61 1.58 2.62
CA LYS A 62 2.62 0.56 3.00
C LYS A 62 2.11 0.83 4.42
N ILE A 63 0.79 0.76 4.62
CA ILE A 63 0.14 0.85 5.92
C ILE A 63 -0.08 -0.54 6.50
N LYS A 64 -0.86 -1.39 5.82
CA LYS A 64 -1.20 -2.74 6.30
C LYS A 64 -1.49 -3.72 5.16
N SER A 65 -1.43 -5.02 5.46
CA SER A 65 -1.92 -6.05 4.55
C SER A 65 -3.44 -6.17 4.72
N MET A 66 -4.19 -6.20 3.63
CA MET A 66 -5.65 -6.37 3.69
C MET A 66 -5.99 -7.85 3.84
N LYS A 67 -7.03 -8.23 4.58
CA LYS A 67 -7.60 -9.57 4.52
C LYS A 67 -9.05 -9.37 4.13
N PHE A 68 -9.45 -9.97 3.02
CA PHE A 68 -10.83 -10.07 2.61
C PHE A 68 -11.28 -11.49 2.93
#